data_AF-A0A5C2FMT0-F1
#
_entry.id   AF-A0A5C2FMT0-F1
#
_cell.length_a   1.000
_cell.length_b   1.000
_cell.length_c   1.000
_cell.angle_alpha   90.00
_cell.angle_beta   90.00
_cell.angle_gamma   90.00
#
_symmetry.space_group_name_H-M   'P 1'
#
loop_
_entity.id
_entity.type
_entity.pdbx_description
1 polymer ?
#
loop_
_entity_poly.entity_id
_entity_poly.type
_entity_poly.pdbx_seq_one_letter_code
_entity_poly.pdbx_strand_id
1 'polypeptide(L)'
;MRAISAMLIFFHPRRYITSFTPFLFPQLGPNPAGTESRLSMMVDKFTRMRSRKMMFQATLLTVASQLDDARKTTQFAIAQLGSIHSLTWNSKAGKAFLENVDELSRRLEMLNSELGDAEEYVGVAMREIQNLEAQIMNQRMAS
;
A
#
# COMPACT_ATOMS: atom_id res chain seq x y z
N MET A 1 -34.59 30.29 12.97
CA MET A 1 -33.97 29.96 11.67
C MET A 1 -33.15 28.68 11.83
N ARG A 2 -33.04 27.91 10.75
CA ARG A 2 -32.81 26.47 10.67
C ARG A 2 -31.54 25.96 11.37
N ALA A 3 -31.72 24.92 12.18
CA ALA A 3 -30.69 24.03 12.67
C ALA A 3 -30.10 23.22 11.51
N ILE A 4 -28.79 23.33 11.29
CA ILE A 4 -28.06 22.47 10.37
C ILE A 4 -27.68 21.22 11.17
N SER A 5 -28.51 20.21 11.04
CA SER A 5 -28.21 18.82 11.36
C SER A 5 -27.80 18.12 10.07
N ALA A 6 -26.93 17.12 10.18
CA ALA A 6 -26.47 16.17 9.17
C ALA A 6 -25.24 16.56 8.31
N MET A 7 -24.05 16.23 8.81
CA MET A 7 -23.08 15.40 8.08
C MET A 7 -22.07 14.79 9.07
N LEU A 8 -22.56 13.89 9.93
CA LEU A 8 -21.74 12.91 10.64
C LEU A 8 -22.07 11.56 10.03
N ILE A 9 -21.42 11.25 8.90
CA ILE A 9 -21.56 9.99 8.18
C ILE A 9 -20.17 9.38 8.07
N PHE A 10 -19.96 8.36 8.92
CA PHE A 10 -18.99 7.26 8.84
C PHE A 10 -17.49 7.57 8.96
N PHE A 11 -17.03 7.75 10.20
CA PHE A 11 -15.70 7.29 10.61
C PHE A 11 -15.83 6.09 11.55
N HIS A 12 -15.72 4.90 10.98
CA HIS A 12 -15.42 3.68 11.70
C HIS A 12 -14.22 2.98 11.05
N PRO A 13 -12.99 3.27 11.48
CA PRO A 13 -11.89 2.35 11.33
C PRO A 13 -11.85 1.48 12.61
N ARG A 14 -12.86 0.63 12.84
CA ARG A 14 -12.79 -0.37 13.90
C ARG A 14 -12.49 -1.73 13.27
N ARG A 15 -11.28 -2.22 13.57
CA ARG A 15 -10.73 -3.58 13.30
C ARG A 15 -10.34 -3.72 11.82
N TYR A 16 -9.07 -3.75 11.44
CA TYR A 16 -8.09 -4.80 11.74
C TYR A 16 -6.64 -4.26 11.80
N ILE A 17 -6.08 -4.11 12.99
CA ILE A 17 -4.62 -4.18 13.22
C ILE A 17 -4.41 -5.10 14.41
N THR A 18 -4.81 -6.36 14.28
CA THR A 18 -4.46 -7.42 15.22
C THR A 18 -4.36 -8.74 14.46
N SER A 19 -3.43 -8.79 13.52
CA SER A 19 -2.78 -10.03 13.10
C SER A 19 -1.54 -9.66 12.29
N PHE A 20 -0.51 -9.22 13.01
CA PHE A 20 0.85 -9.57 12.60
C PHE A 20 0.86 -11.11 12.57
N THR A 21 0.59 -11.68 11.41
CA THR A 21 0.69 -13.11 11.18
C THR A 21 2.18 -13.43 11.11
N PRO A 22 2.71 -14.33 11.95
CA PRO A 22 4.02 -14.90 11.71
C PRO A 22 3.84 -16.00 10.66
N PHE A 23 3.40 -15.67 9.44
CA PHE A 23 3.50 -16.58 8.30
C PHE A 23 4.74 -16.31 7.45
N LEU A 24 5.71 -15.57 8.01
CA LEU A 24 7.00 -15.32 7.37
C LEU A 24 7.82 -16.59 7.15
N PHE A 25 7.55 -17.70 7.84
CA PHE A 25 8.23 -18.98 7.60
C PHE A 25 7.30 -20.16 7.94
N PRO A 26 7.17 -21.18 7.07
CA PRO A 26 6.62 -22.46 7.49
C PRO A 26 7.52 -23.03 8.60
N GLN A 27 6.96 -23.28 9.78
CA GLN A 27 7.63 -24.06 10.82
C GLN A 27 7.87 -25.47 10.26
N LEU A 28 9.14 -25.89 10.26
CA LEU A 28 9.57 -27.21 9.83
C LEU A 28 9.01 -28.24 10.83
N GLY A 29 7.94 -28.95 10.48
CA GLY A 29 7.46 -30.09 11.24
C GLY A 29 8.50 -31.22 11.29
N PRO A 30 8.47 -32.10 12.29
CA PRO A 30 9.47 -33.15 12.46
C PRO A 30 9.45 -34.11 11.26
N ASN A 31 10.62 -34.23 10.63
CA ASN A 31 10.93 -35.10 9.49
C ASN A 31 10.64 -36.57 9.82
N PRO A 32 9.78 -37.30 9.08
CA PRO A 32 9.94 -38.73 8.97
C PRO A 32 11.05 -38.97 7.94
N ALA A 33 12.14 -39.60 8.37
CA ALA A 33 13.26 -39.97 7.51
C ALA A 33 12.79 -40.93 6.40
N GLY A 34 12.46 -40.37 5.24
CA GLY A 34 12.26 -41.07 3.99
C GLY A 34 13.27 -40.54 2.98
N THR A 35 13.95 -41.42 2.27
CA THR A 35 14.94 -41.08 1.24
C THR A 35 14.24 -40.36 0.08
N GLU A 36 14.06 -39.04 0.19
CA GLU A 36 13.47 -38.25 -0.88
C GLU A 36 14.38 -38.29 -2.11
N SER A 37 13.84 -38.78 -3.22
CA SER A 37 14.50 -38.73 -4.52
C SER A 37 14.84 -37.27 -4.88
N ARG A 38 16.00 -37.03 -5.49
CA ARG A 38 16.42 -35.70 -5.99
C ARG A 38 15.34 -35.02 -6.84
N LEU A 39 14.55 -35.80 -7.59
CA LEU A 39 13.42 -35.31 -8.38
C LEU A 39 12.30 -34.73 -7.50
N SER A 40 11.99 -35.37 -6.38
CA SER A 40 10.99 -34.90 -5.42
C SER A 40 11.41 -33.54 -4.84
N MET A 41 12.64 -33.42 -4.36
CA MET A 41 13.18 -32.15 -3.84
C MET A 41 13.17 -31.02 -4.89
N MET A 42 13.42 -31.34 -6.16
CA MET A 42 13.43 -30.37 -7.26
C MET A 42 12.01 -29.84 -7.56
N VAL A 43 11.02 -30.73 -7.61
CA VAL A 43 9.60 -30.38 -7.79
C VAL A 43 9.10 -29.53 -6.63
N ASP A 44 9.50 -29.88 -5.41
CA ASP A 44 9.12 -29.18 -4.20
C ASP A 44 9.70 -27.76 -4.13
N LYS A 45 10.96 -27.61 -4.54
CA LYS A 45 11.63 -26.32 -4.67
C LYS A 45 10.97 -25.45 -5.73
N PHE A 46 10.63 -26.03 -6.88
CA PHE A 46 9.97 -25.30 -7.97
C PHE A 46 8.59 -24.78 -7.57
N THR A 47 7.80 -25.63 -6.91
CA THR A 47 6.46 -25.30 -6.42
C THR A 47 6.52 -24.18 -5.37
N ARG A 48 7.48 -24.27 -4.43
CA ARG A 48 7.72 -23.20 -3.44
C ARG A 48 8.14 -21.88 -4.07
N MET A 49 9.04 -21.90 -5.06
CA MET A 49 9.45 -20.68 -5.77
C MET A 49 8.26 -20.03 -6.51
N ARG A 50 7.43 -20.84 -7.17
CA ARG A 50 6.20 -20.35 -7.83
C ARG A 50 5.23 -19.71 -6.84
N SER A 51 5.01 -20.35 -5.69
CA SER A 51 4.15 -19.81 -4.63
C SER A 51 4.68 -18.49 -4.07
N ARG A 52 5.98 -18.40 -3.77
CA ARG A 52 6.63 -17.15 -3.30
C ARG A 52 6.49 -16.01 -4.31
N LYS A 53 6.67 -16.31 -5.60
CA LYS A 53 6.50 -15.33 -6.66
C LYS A 53 5.07 -14.79 -6.74
N MET A 54 4.08 -15.68 -6.68
CA MET A 54 2.66 -15.28 -6.67
C MET A 54 2.34 -14.42 -5.43
N MET A 55 2.85 -14.82 -4.26
CA MET A 55 2.67 -14.02 -3.04
C MET A 55 3.32 -12.64 -3.17
N PHE A 56 4.53 -12.55 -3.71
CA PHE A 56 5.23 -11.27 -3.90
C PHE A 56 4.47 -10.33 -4.85
N GLN A 57 3.98 -10.84 -5.98
CA GLN A 57 3.13 -10.07 -6.90
C GLN A 57 1.85 -9.58 -6.23
N ALA A 58 1.17 -10.44 -5.45
CA ALA A 58 -0.02 -10.06 -4.70
C ALA A 58 0.28 -8.97 -3.65
N THR A 59 1.44 -9.04 -2.99
CA THR A 59 1.91 -8.00 -2.07
C THR A 59 2.11 -6.67 -2.79
N LEU A 60 2.77 -6.65 -3.95
CA LEU A 60 2.97 -5.41 -4.71
C LEU A 60 1.64 -4.78 -5.16
N LEU A 61 0.69 -5.60 -5.61
CA LEU A 61 -0.66 -5.12 -5.96
C LEU A 61 -1.39 -4.51 -4.75
N THR A 62 -1.24 -5.14 -3.58
CA THR A 62 -1.84 -4.62 -2.34
C THR A 62 -1.20 -3.30 -1.93
N VAL A 63 0.13 -3.21 -1.98
CA VAL A 63 0.86 -1.97 -1.67
C VAL A 63 0.47 -0.86 -2.66
N ALA A 64 0.37 -1.14 -3.95
CA ALA A 64 -0.08 -0.18 -4.96
C ALA A 64 -1.49 0.36 -4.65
N SER A 65 -2.43 -0.52 -4.29
CA SER A 65 -3.79 -0.12 -3.90
C SER A 65 -3.79 0.75 -2.64
N GLN A 66 -2.96 0.42 -1.64
CA GLN A 66 -2.86 1.18 -0.40
C GLN A 66 -2.26 2.57 -0.61
N LEU A 67 -1.29 2.69 -1.52
CA LEU A 67 -0.69 3.98 -1.89
C LEU A 67 -1.72 4.87 -2.60
N ASP A 68 -2.47 4.32 -3.55
CA ASP A 68 -3.53 5.05 -4.26
C ASP A 68 -4.63 5.56 -3.31
N ASP A 69 -5.06 4.73 -2.35
CA ASP A 69 -6.02 5.13 -1.32
C ASP A 69 -5.46 6.24 -0.40
N ALA A 70 -4.19 6.13 0.01
CA ALA A 70 -3.52 7.14 0.82
C ALA A 70 -3.39 8.48 0.08
N ARG A 71 -3.08 8.43 -1.23
CA ARG A 71 -2.97 9.60 -2.10
C ARG A 71 -4.31 10.31 -2.25
N LYS A 72 -5.38 9.57 -2.58
CA LYS A 72 -6.74 10.11 -2.66
C LYS A 72 -7.20 10.76 -1.36
N THR A 73 -6.91 10.10 -0.23
CA THR A 73 -7.24 10.62 1.10
C THR A 73 -6.48 11.92 1.40
N THR A 74 -5.20 11.98 1.03
CA THR A 74 -4.36 13.16 1.23
C THR A 74 -4.83 14.34 0.38
N GLN A 75 -5.16 14.10 -0.90
CA GLN A 75 -5.73 15.12 -1.79
C GLN A 75 -7.08 15.65 -1.27
N PHE A 76 -7.93 14.76 -0.76
CA PHE A 76 -9.19 15.17 -0.14
C PHE A 76 -8.93 16.07 1.08
N ALA A 77 -7.99 15.71 1.96
CA ALA A 77 -7.65 16.52 3.12
C ALA A 77 -7.12 17.91 2.72
N ILE A 78 -6.25 18.00 1.70
CA ILE A 78 -5.76 19.28 1.16
C ILE A 78 -6.94 20.14 0.67
N ALA A 79 -7.89 19.56 -0.08
CA ALA A 79 -9.06 20.28 -0.56
C ALA A 79 -9.95 20.80 0.59
N GLN A 80 -10.11 20.03 1.66
CA GLN A 80 -10.83 20.47 2.86
C GLN A 80 -10.11 21.63 3.56
N LEU A 81 -8.78 21.56 3.69
CA LEU A 81 -7.98 22.64 4.28
C LEU A 81 -8.05 23.92 3.43
N GLY A 82 -8.00 23.81 2.10
CA GLY A 82 -8.20 24.94 1.19
C GLY A 82 -9.58 25.59 1.35
N SER A 83 -10.62 24.78 1.58
CA SER A 83 -11.97 25.28 1.86
C SER A 83 -12.03 26.05 3.18
N ILE A 84 -11.35 25.56 4.22
CA ILE A 84 -11.24 26.24 5.53
C ILE A 84 -10.45 27.56 5.40
N HIS A 85 -9.36 27.54 4.62
CA HIS A 85 -8.54 28.72 4.37
C HIS A 85 -9.33 29.85 3.67
N SER A 86 -10.29 29.49 2.79
CA SER A 86 -11.13 30.47 2.07
C SER A 86 -12.11 31.26 2.95
N LEU A 87 -12.30 30.85 4.20
CA LEU A 87 -13.19 31.54 5.13
C LEU A 87 -12.55 32.83 5.68
N THR A 88 -13.36 33.82 6.02
CA THR A 88 -12.85 35.10 6.55
C THR A 88 -12.51 34.99 8.05
N TRP A 89 -11.24 35.21 8.41
CA TRP A 89 -10.75 35.10 9.79
C TRP A 89 -10.14 36.43 10.30
N ASN A 90 -10.97 37.26 10.93
CA ASN A 90 -10.54 38.60 11.36
C ASN A 90 -9.95 38.69 12.78
N SER A 91 -10.06 37.62 13.57
CA SER A 91 -9.50 37.59 14.93
C SER A 91 -8.04 37.16 14.94
N LYS A 92 -7.28 37.56 15.97
CA LYS A 92 -5.90 37.07 16.19
C LYS A 92 -5.84 35.54 16.24
N ALA A 93 -6.81 34.91 16.89
CA ALA A 93 -6.93 33.46 16.95
C ALA A 93 -7.21 32.85 15.56
N GLY A 94 -8.04 33.50 14.75
CA GLY A 94 -8.33 33.06 13.38
C GLY A 94 -7.11 33.13 12.47
N LYS A 95 -6.29 34.18 12.58
CA LYS A 95 -5.03 34.29 11.83
C LYS A 95 -4.02 33.19 12.22
N ALA A 96 -3.84 32.93 13.51
CA ALA A 96 -2.97 31.84 13.98
C ALA A 96 -3.50 30.45 13.56
N PHE A 97 -4.82 30.28 13.50
CA PHE A 97 -5.43 29.06 12.97
C PHE A 97 -5.14 28.88 11.47
N LEU A 98 -5.26 29.94 10.66
CA LEU A 98 -4.91 29.91 9.24
C LEU A 98 -3.44 29.53 9.01
N GLU A 99 -2.50 30.10 9.77
CA GLU A 99 -1.08 29.74 9.66
C GLU A 99 -0.84 28.24 9.89
N ASN A 100 -1.55 27.63 10.85
CA ASN A 100 -1.48 26.19 11.10
C ASN A 100 -2.12 25.36 9.97
N VAL A 101 -3.22 25.84 9.39
CA VAL A 101 -3.89 25.20 8.24
C VAL A 101 -2.99 25.22 7.00
N ASP A 102 -2.28 26.32 6.76
CA ASP A 102 -1.33 26.45 5.65
C ASP A 102 -0.13 25.53 5.81
N GLU A 103 0.43 25.46 7.02
CA GLU A 103 1.55 24.57 7.32
C GLU A 103 1.14 23.11 7.17
N LEU A 104 -0.04 22.73 7.66
CA LEU A 104 -0.56 21.38 7.50
C LEU A 104 -0.80 21.04 6.02
N SER A 105 -1.34 21.97 5.24
CA SER A 105 -1.56 21.78 3.80
C SER A 105 -0.24 21.52 3.07
N ARG A 106 0.81 22.32 3.33
CA ARG A 106 2.14 22.11 2.75
C ARG A 106 2.75 20.76 3.12
N ARG A 107 2.58 20.33 4.37
CA ARG A 107 3.05 19.00 4.82
C ARG A 107 2.32 17.87 4.11
N LEU A 108 1.01 18.02 3.87
CA LEU A 108 0.23 17.03 3.12
C LEU A 108 0.59 17.03 1.63
N GLU A 109 0.92 18.17 1.04
CA GLU A 109 1.41 18.25 -0.33
C GLU A 109 2.75 17.51 -0.50
N MET A 110 3.69 17.69 0.44
CA MET A 110 4.94 16.93 0.47
C MET A 110 4.69 15.42 0.60
N LEU A 111 3.83 15.01 1.54
CA LEU A 111 3.44 13.60 1.70
C LEU A 111 2.83 13.03 0.41
N ASN A 112 1.95 13.79 -0.24
CA ASN A 112 1.33 13.37 -1.49
C ASN A 112 2.37 13.19 -2.63
N SER A 113 3.44 14.00 -2.63
CA SER A 113 4.57 13.82 -3.54
C SER A 113 5.33 12.53 -3.25
N GLU A 114 5.70 12.29 -1.98
CA GLU A 114 6.42 11.07 -1.57
C GLU A 114 5.61 9.79 -1.85
N LEU A 115 4.29 9.84 -1.65
CA LEU A 115 3.39 8.75 -2.02
C LEU A 115 3.39 8.50 -3.54
N GLY A 116 3.43 9.57 -4.35
CA GLY A 116 3.56 9.46 -5.80
C GLY A 116 4.86 8.79 -6.24
N ASP A 117 5.98 9.16 -5.62
CA ASP A 117 7.28 8.53 -5.88
C ASP A 117 7.24 7.03 -5.51
N ALA A 118 6.62 6.69 -4.38
CA ALA A 118 6.45 5.30 -3.95
C ALA A 118 5.58 4.49 -4.93
N GLU A 119 4.50 5.06 -5.45
CA GLU A 119 3.67 4.44 -6.49
C GLU A 119 4.49 4.15 -7.76
N GLU A 120 5.34 5.10 -8.17
CA GLU A 120 6.22 4.93 -9.33
C GLU A 120 7.20 3.76 -9.13
N TYR A 121 7.86 3.68 -7.98
CA TYR A 121 8.77 2.57 -7.67
C TYR A 121 8.07 1.21 -7.69
N VAL A 122 6.86 1.11 -7.13
CA VAL A 122 6.06 -0.12 -7.18
C VAL A 122 5.70 -0.46 -8.63
N GLY A 123 5.33 0.53 -9.44
CA GLY A 123 5.05 0.35 -10.86
C GLY A 123 6.27 -0.10 -11.69
N VAL A 124 7.47 0.37 -11.36
CA VAL A 124 8.74 -0.12 -11.95
C VAL A 124 8.96 -1.59 -11.57
N ALA A 125 8.85 -1.93 -10.28
CA ALA A 125 9.07 -3.29 -9.79
C ALA A 125 8.09 -4.30 -10.43
N MET A 126 6.82 -3.92 -10.59
CA MET A 126 5.82 -4.77 -11.26
C MET A 126 6.19 -5.05 -12.72
N ARG A 127 6.64 -4.03 -13.46
CA ARG A 127 7.07 -4.19 -14.86
C ARG A 127 8.31 -5.06 -14.98
N GLU A 128 9.28 -4.89 -14.08
CA GLU A 128 10.49 -5.71 -14.06
C GLU A 128 10.16 -7.18 -13.81
N ILE A 129 9.27 -7.47 -12.86
CA ILE A 129 8.79 -8.84 -12.63
C ILE A 129 8.17 -9.40 -13.90
N GLN A 130 7.22 -8.69 -14.53
CA GLN A 130 6.56 -9.13 -15.77
C GLN A 130 7.56 -9.41 -16.90
N ASN A 131 8.56 -8.56 -17.08
CA ASN A 131 9.63 -8.76 -18.06
C ASN A 131 10.44 -10.03 -17.76
N LEU A 132 10.81 -10.24 -16.49
CA LEU A 132 11.48 -11.47 -16.06
C LEU A 132 10.60 -12.71 -16.28
N GLU A 133 9.28 -12.63 -16.10
CA GLU A 133 8.37 -13.75 -16.41
C GLU A 133 8.39 -14.10 -17.90
N ALA A 134 8.34 -13.08 -18.77
CA ALA A 134 8.38 -13.26 -20.21
C ALA A 134 9.71 -13.88 -20.66
N GLN A 135 10.84 -13.42 -20.12
CA GLN A 135 12.16 -13.98 -20.40
C GLN A 135 12.26 -15.45 -19.98
N ILE A 136 11.77 -15.79 -18.78
CA ILE A 136 11.73 -17.19 -18.30
C ILE A 136 10.86 -18.06 -19.21
N MET A 137 9.71 -17.55 -19.66
CA MET A 137 8.82 -18.28 -20.56
C MET A 137 9.48 -18.53 -21.92
N ASN A 138 10.12 -17.52 -22.50
CA ASN A 138 10.84 -17.62 -23.77
C ASN A 138 12.00 -18.63 -23.68
N GLN A 139 12.77 -18.61 -22.59
CA GLN A 139 13.84 -19.59 -22.36
C GLN A 139 13.30 -21.02 -22.33
N ARG A 140 12.17 -21.26 -21.67
CA ARG A 140 11.52 -22.58 -21.59
C ARG A 140 10.94 -23.08 -22.92
N MET A 141 10.55 -22.16 -23.81
CA MET A 141 10.04 -22.53 -25.14
C MET A 141 11.18 -22.80 -26.14
N ALA A 142 12.37 -22.25 -25.88
CA ALA A 142 13.55 -22.41 -26.73
C ALA A 142 14.45 -23.59 -26.33
N SER A 143 14.15 -24.28 -25.22
CA SER A 143 14.84 -25.48 -24.73
C SER A 143 13.95 -26.71 -24.81
#